data_AF-A0A921FES4-F1
#
_entry.id   AF-A0A921FES4-F1
#
_cell.length_a   1.000
_cell.length_b   1.000
_cell.length_c   1.000
_cell.angle_alpha   90.00
_cell.angle_beta   90.00
_cell.angle_gamma   90.00
#
_symmetry.space_group_name_H-M   'P 1'
#
loop_
_entity.id
_entity.type
_entity.pdbx_description
1 polymer ?
#
loop_
_entity_poly.entity_id
_entity_poly.type
_entity_poly.pdbx_seq_one_letter_code
_entity_poly.pdbx_strand_id
1 'polypeptide(L)'
;AYFDTIPSFADFYETLPLVQRSTMCRTEQGRQIEVKQMTASELTGATFKVESTDPYWGKLQKIEHGWYVYWGLYGGNPDLENGGPVGNWMGIRPVHCRESVALFLNFTYMIDMPEHEQILRDNADKLYDDNKNPIKVEQVLQQMRQQRTLQVGLVYAGNGVLGLGGGSTFGAYQQAWFEHYWNAYSCNIMFHELGHVMGYGHSSAFTYGPWAEQLMNNFYVQNLSQFPIDSYKYLDSRNNPHRYK
;
A
#
# COMPACT_ATOMS: atom_id res chain seq x y z
N ALA A 1 14.30 -23.08 -1.58
CA ALA A 1 14.94 -22.61 -0.34
C ALA A 1 14.01 -22.62 0.87
N TYR A 2 14.59 -22.64 2.07
CA TYR A 2 13.96 -22.25 3.33
C TYR A 2 14.68 -21.00 3.84
N PHE A 3 13.94 -20.03 4.39
CA PHE A 3 14.50 -18.79 4.92
C PHE A 3 13.99 -18.56 6.33
N ASP A 4 14.91 -18.29 7.27
CA ASP A 4 14.54 -17.86 8.63
C ASP A 4 14.31 -16.34 8.69
N THR A 5 15.03 -15.58 7.86
CA THR A 5 14.92 -14.12 7.77
C THR A 5 15.15 -13.65 6.34
N ILE A 6 14.32 -12.72 5.85
CA ILE A 6 14.47 -12.10 4.53
C ILE A 6 14.70 -10.59 4.74
N PRO A 7 15.85 -10.03 4.29
CA PRO A 7 16.08 -8.59 4.34
C PRO A 7 15.07 -7.83 3.46
N SER A 8 14.74 -6.59 3.84
CA SER A 8 13.91 -5.73 3.00
C SER A 8 14.55 -5.48 1.63
N PHE A 9 13.76 -5.53 0.55
CA PHE A 9 14.21 -5.35 -0.84
C PHE A 9 15.33 -6.29 -1.30
N ALA A 10 15.38 -7.51 -0.76
CA ALA A 10 16.30 -8.53 -1.23
C ALA A 10 15.73 -9.30 -2.44
N ASP A 11 16.57 -9.49 -3.46
CA ASP A 11 16.30 -10.46 -4.52
C ASP A 11 16.97 -11.80 -4.17
N PHE A 12 16.29 -12.90 -4.49
CA PHE A 12 16.82 -14.25 -4.35
C PHE A 12 16.79 -14.99 -5.68
N TYR A 13 17.95 -15.54 -6.06
CA TYR A 13 18.11 -16.32 -7.29
C TYR A 13 18.69 -17.69 -6.93
N GLU A 14 17.97 -18.76 -7.27
CA GLU A 14 18.42 -20.14 -7.05
C GLU A 14 18.03 -21.01 -8.25
N THR A 15 18.92 -21.92 -8.64
CA THR A 15 18.60 -22.95 -9.63
C THR A 15 17.82 -24.07 -8.96
N LEU A 16 16.67 -24.43 -9.51
CA LEU A 16 15.86 -25.52 -8.95
C LEU A 16 16.64 -26.84 -8.93
N PRO A 17 16.72 -27.55 -7.79
CA PRO A 17 17.43 -28.83 -7.73
C PRO A 17 16.93 -29.86 -8.76
N LEU A 18 15.63 -29.80 -9.10
CA LEU A 18 14.98 -30.65 -10.09
C LEU A 18 15.56 -30.53 -11.50
N VAL A 19 16.16 -29.39 -11.87
CA VAL A 19 16.81 -29.25 -13.19
C VAL A 19 18.24 -29.80 -13.23
N GLN A 20 18.83 -30.03 -12.06
CA GLN A 20 20.22 -30.48 -11.93
C GLN A 20 20.33 -31.98 -11.68
N ARG A 21 19.34 -32.58 -10.99
CA ARG A 21 19.37 -33.99 -10.58
C ARG A 21 17.98 -34.49 -10.18
N SER A 22 17.82 -35.82 -10.13
CA SER A 22 16.69 -36.44 -9.42
C SER A 22 16.65 -35.96 -7.97
N THR A 23 15.48 -35.59 -7.50
CA THR A 23 15.29 -34.95 -6.20
C THR A 23 14.12 -35.60 -5.46
N MET A 24 14.30 -35.85 -4.16
CA MET A 24 13.21 -36.25 -3.28
C MET A 24 12.36 -35.03 -2.94
N CYS A 25 11.09 -35.06 -3.35
CA CYS A 25 10.11 -34.02 -3.08
C CYS A 25 9.10 -34.48 -2.03
N ARG A 26 8.60 -33.54 -1.24
CA ARG A 26 7.48 -33.75 -0.32
C ARG A 26 6.21 -33.18 -0.96
N THR A 27 5.16 -33.99 -1.08
CA THR A 27 3.84 -33.51 -1.54
C THR A 27 3.15 -32.71 -0.44
N GLU A 28 2.10 -31.96 -0.78
CA GLU A 28 1.29 -31.21 0.19
C GLU A 28 0.67 -32.12 1.28
N GLN A 29 0.42 -33.39 0.95
CA GLN A 29 -0.07 -34.40 1.90
C GLN A 29 1.07 -35.02 2.75
N GLY A 30 2.30 -34.51 2.65
CA GLY A 30 3.45 -34.95 3.43
C GLY A 30 4.16 -36.20 2.89
N ARG A 31 3.70 -36.79 1.78
CA ARG A 31 4.31 -37.98 1.18
C ARG A 31 5.62 -37.61 0.50
N GLN A 32 6.64 -38.44 0.67
CA GLN A 32 7.89 -38.32 -0.08
C GLN A 32 7.79 -39.08 -1.40
N ILE A 33 8.17 -38.43 -2.50
CA ILE A 33 8.27 -39.01 -3.83
C ILE A 33 9.62 -38.66 -4.44
N GLU A 34 10.20 -39.59 -5.19
CA GLU A 34 11.35 -39.28 -6.04
C GLU A 34 10.85 -38.71 -7.36
N VAL A 35 11.28 -37.49 -7.69
CA VAL A 35 11.04 -36.88 -9.00
C VAL A 35 12.35 -36.96 -9.77
N LYS A 36 12.31 -37.63 -10.93
CA LYS A 36 13.46 -37.69 -11.84
C LYS A 36 13.86 -36.28 -12.27
N GLN A 37 15.13 -36.10 -12.62
CA GLN A 37 15.59 -34.84 -13.19
C GLN A 37 14.68 -34.40 -14.33
N MET A 38 14.25 -33.14 -14.29
CA MET A 38 13.39 -32.50 -15.29
C MET A 38 14.20 -31.45 -16.05
N THR A 39 13.75 -31.10 -17.25
CA THR A 39 14.26 -29.96 -18.00
C THR A 39 13.51 -28.69 -17.59
N ALA A 40 14.11 -27.51 -17.84
CA ALA A 40 13.44 -26.25 -17.60
C ALA A 40 12.12 -26.12 -18.41
N SER A 41 12.06 -26.71 -19.61
CA SER A 41 10.86 -26.71 -20.44
C SER A 41 9.70 -27.48 -19.79
N GLU A 42 9.98 -28.62 -19.15
CA GLU A 42 8.97 -29.41 -18.43
C GLU A 42 8.45 -28.70 -17.17
N LEU A 43 9.18 -27.71 -16.65
CA LEU A 43 8.79 -26.90 -15.49
C LEU A 43 8.14 -25.56 -15.86
N THR A 44 7.91 -25.27 -17.14
CA THR A 44 7.35 -23.97 -17.58
C THR A 44 5.97 -23.68 -16.97
N GLY A 45 5.19 -24.71 -16.65
CA GLY A 45 3.88 -24.59 -15.99
C GLY A 45 3.92 -24.63 -14.46
N ALA A 46 5.11 -24.72 -13.84
CA ALA A 46 5.22 -24.76 -12.39
C ALA A 46 4.87 -23.41 -11.77
N THR A 47 4.14 -23.44 -10.66
CA THR A 47 3.81 -22.27 -9.85
C THR A 47 4.66 -22.26 -8.59
N PHE A 48 5.17 -21.09 -8.23
CA PHE A 48 5.86 -20.89 -6.96
C PHE A 48 4.89 -20.37 -5.93
N LYS A 49 4.98 -20.92 -4.73
CA LYS A 49 4.21 -20.49 -3.57
C LYS A 49 5.17 -20.20 -2.43
N VAL A 50 4.94 -19.10 -1.74
CA VAL A 50 5.58 -18.79 -0.47
C VAL A 50 4.66 -19.31 0.64
N GLU A 51 5.22 -20.10 1.55
CA GLU A 51 4.55 -20.59 2.73
C GLU A 51 5.30 -20.11 3.96
N SER A 52 4.57 -19.50 4.90
CA SER A 52 5.12 -19.05 6.17
C SER A 52 4.04 -19.16 7.24
N THR A 53 4.45 -19.58 8.44
CA THR A 53 3.62 -19.55 9.65
C THR A 53 3.64 -18.20 10.34
N ASP A 54 4.39 -17.23 9.81
CA ASP A 54 4.47 -15.87 10.35
C ASP A 54 3.09 -15.19 10.28
N PRO A 55 2.56 -14.65 11.40
CA PRO A 55 1.28 -13.94 11.40
C PRO A 55 1.22 -12.77 10.40
N TYR A 56 2.34 -12.10 10.12
CA TYR A 56 2.42 -11.05 9.12
C TYR A 56 2.13 -11.59 7.72
N TRP A 57 2.70 -12.74 7.35
CA TRP A 57 2.40 -13.41 6.09
C TRP A 57 0.92 -13.76 5.98
N GLY A 58 0.32 -14.27 7.06
CA GLY A 58 -1.11 -14.55 7.13
C GLY A 58 -1.99 -13.31 6.93
N LYS A 59 -1.53 -12.11 7.32
CA LYS A 59 -2.23 -10.84 7.01
C LYS A 59 -2.09 -10.48 5.54
N LEU A 60 -0.89 -10.59 4.96
CA LEU A 60 -0.67 -10.29 3.53
C LEU A 60 -1.53 -11.18 2.61
N GLN A 61 -1.71 -12.45 2.96
CA GLN A 61 -2.54 -13.38 2.18
C GLN A 61 -4.05 -13.06 2.19
N LYS A 62 -4.51 -12.17 3.08
CA LYS A 62 -5.91 -11.71 3.12
C LYS A 62 -6.17 -10.51 2.22
N ILE A 63 -5.13 -9.94 1.59
CA ILE A 63 -5.29 -8.88 0.61
C ILE A 63 -5.78 -9.54 -0.70
N GLU A 64 -7.04 -9.29 -1.05
CA GLU A 64 -7.67 -9.76 -2.28
C GLU A 64 -7.50 -8.73 -3.40
N HIS A 65 -7.55 -7.44 -3.07
CA HIS A 65 -7.53 -6.33 -4.03
C HIS A 65 -6.22 -5.54 -3.97
N GLY A 66 -5.19 -6.07 -4.65
CA GLY A 66 -3.87 -5.44 -4.75
C GLY A 66 -3.79 -4.29 -5.77
N TRP A 67 -2.95 -3.29 -5.49
CA TRP A 67 -2.66 -2.16 -6.38
C TRP A 67 -1.20 -2.20 -6.85
N TYR A 68 -0.94 -1.69 -8.05
CA TYR A 68 0.42 -1.46 -8.54
C TYR A 68 0.88 -0.07 -8.13
N VAL A 69 2.06 0.00 -7.50
CA VAL A 69 2.67 1.26 -7.07
C VAL A 69 4.09 1.32 -7.63
N TYR A 70 4.43 2.48 -8.19
CA TYR A 70 5.80 2.83 -8.57
C TYR A 70 6.06 4.29 -8.21
N TRP A 71 7.31 4.71 -8.21
CA TRP A 71 7.70 6.04 -7.73
C TRP A 71 8.11 6.98 -8.86
N GLY A 72 7.69 8.23 -8.77
CA GLY A 72 8.04 9.30 -9.69
C GLY A 72 8.81 10.41 -9.00
N LEU A 73 9.87 10.90 -9.65
CA LEU A 73 10.60 12.08 -9.17
C LEU A 73 9.85 13.40 -9.43
N TYR A 74 8.94 13.42 -10.42
CA TYR A 74 8.21 14.61 -10.85
C TYR A 74 9.10 15.85 -11.09
N GLY A 75 10.30 15.62 -11.64
CA GLY A 75 11.31 16.66 -11.89
C GLY A 75 12.17 17.02 -10.69
N GLY A 76 11.83 16.55 -9.49
CA GLY A 76 12.63 16.75 -8.29
C GLY A 76 13.93 15.94 -8.26
N ASN A 77 14.84 16.33 -7.38
CA ASN A 77 16.15 15.69 -7.25
C ASN A 77 16.40 15.23 -5.80
N PRO A 78 16.35 13.91 -5.52
CA PRO A 78 16.49 13.38 -4.16
C PRO A 78 17.89 13.54 -3.56
N ASP A 79 18.91 13.80 -4.37
CA ASP A 79 20.29 13.99 -3.92
C ASP A 79 20.54 15.39 -3.36
N LEU A 80 19.67 16.36 -3.66
CA LEU A 80 19.76 17.71 -3.08
C LEU A 80 19.21 17.73 -1.66
N GLU A 81 19.80 18.56 -0.79
CA GLU A 81 19.36 18.67 0.61
C GLU A 81 17.91 19.13 0.75
N ASN A 82 17.43 19.98 -0.17
CA ASN A 82 16.03 20.45 -0.22
C ASN A 82 15.16 19.65 -1.19
N GLY A 83 15.67 18.57 -1.77
CA GLY A 83 14.95 17.70 -2.71
C GLY A 83 14.70 18.29 -4.10
N GLY A 84 15.24 19.47 -4.40
CA GLY A 84 15.04 20.17 -5.68
C GLY A 84 13.57 20.36 -6.05
N PRO A 85 12.79 21.22 -5.37
CA PRO A 85 11.37 21.37 -5.65
C PRO A 85 11.08 21.84 -7.08
N VAL A 86 10.09 21.21 -7.72
CA VAL A 86 9.58 21.59 -9.05
C VAL A 86 8.06 21.64 -8.98
N GLY A 87 7.50 22.84 -9.05
CA GLY A 87 6.07 23.04 -8.78
C GLY A 87 5.72 22.61 -7.36
N ASN A 88 4.71 21.73 -7.23
CA ASN A 88 4.27 21.17 -5.95
C ASN A 88 4.97 19.84 -5.59
N TRP A 89 5.96 19.41 -6.36
CA TRP A 89 6.70 18.17 -6.14
C TRP A 89 8.12 18.44 -5.66
N MET A 90 8.71 17.46 -4.99
CA MET A 90 10.14 17.39 -4.71
C MET A 90 10.63 15.95 -4.84
N GLY A 91 11.95 15.76 -4.93
CA GLY A 91 12.55 14.45 -5.16
C GLY A 91 12.17 13.46 -4.05
N ILE A 92 11.44 12.41 -4.39
CA ILE A 92 11.10 11.36 -3.42
C ILE A 92 12.34 10.52 -3.10
N ARG A 93 12.63 10.32 -1.81
CA ARG A 93 13.74 9.47 -1.32
C ARG A 93 13.26 8.09 -0.87
N PRO A 94 14.14 7.07 -0.80
CA PRO A 94 13.78 5.72 -0.35
C PRO A 94 13.05 5.65 0.99
N VAL A 95 13.35 6.54 1.94
CA VAL A 95 12.63 6.63 3.23
C VAL A 95 11.12 6.86 3.03
N HIS A 96 10.72 7.70 2.06
CA HIS A 96 9.31 7.96 1.75
C HIS A 96 8.70 6.82 0.94
N CYS A 97 9.47 6.20 0.03
CA CYS A 97 8.99 5.06 -0.74
C CYS A 97 8.57 3.90 0.18
N ARG A 98 9.37 3.63 1.22
CA ARG A 98 9.06 2.61 2.24
C ARG A 98 7.76 2.89 2.98
N GLU A 99 7.53 4.15 3.36
CA GLU A 99 6.28 4.58 4.01
C GLU A 99 5.07 4.44 3.06
N SER A 100 5.24 4.75 1.77
CA SER A 100 4.15 4.52 0.82
C SER A 100 3.79 3.04 0.68
N VAL A 101 4.78 2.14 0.67
CA VAL A 101 4.52 0.68 0.70
C VAL A 101 3.74 0.32 1.95
N ALA A 102 4.11 0.89 3.11
CA ALA A 102 3.43 0.62 4.36
C ALA A 102 1.96 1.08 4.35
N LEU A 103 1.72 2.31 3.90
CA LEU A 103 0.38 2.85 3.74
C LEU A 103 -0.47 1.97 2.81
N PHE A 104 0.04 1.64 1.63
CA PHE A 104 -0.74 0.89 0.64
C PHE A 104 -1.00 -0.55 1.04
N LEU A 105 -0.06 -1.24 1.71
CA LEU A 105 -0.31 -2.57 2.27
C LEU A 105 -1.42 -2.55 3.32
N ASN A 106 -1.39 -1.55 4.21
CA ASN A 106 -2.45 -1.39 5.20
C ASN A 106 -3.78 -1.01 4.55
N PHE A 107 -3.76 -0.12 3.54
CA PHE A 107 -4.96 0.30 2.84
C PHE A 107 -5.62 -0.86 2.09
N THR A 108 -4.86 -1.61 1.28
CA THR A 108 -5.42 -2.74 0.52
C THR A 108 -5.87 -3.88 1.44
N TYR A 109 -5.24 -4.06 2.60
CA TYR A 109 -5.75 -4.96 3.63
C TYR A 109 -7.08 -4.45 4.23
N MET A 110 -7.12 -3.17 4.59
CA MET A 110 -8.27 -2.54 5.23
C MET A 110 -9.53 -2.62 4.35
N ILE A 111 -9.44 -2.41 3.04
CA ILE A 111 -10.62 -2.43 2.15
C ILE A 111 -11.26 -3.81 1.99
N ASP A 112 -10.51 -4.87 2.34
CA ASP A 112 -10.94 -6.26 2.31
C ASP A 112 -11.43 -6.75 3.69
N MET A 113 -11.37 -5.90 4.71
CA MET A 113 -11.91 -6.21 6.04
C MET A 113 -13.44 -6.09 6.08
N PRO A 114 -14.16 -7.05 6.70
CA PRO A 114 -15.59 -6.93 6.97
C PRO A 114 -15.95 -5.68 7.79
N GLU A 115 -15.10 -5.30 8.74
CA GLU A 115 -15.31 -4.13 9.62
C GLU A 115 -15.30 -2.82 8.83
N HIS A 116 -14.45 -2.74 7.79
CA HIS A 116 -14.43 -1.59 6.89
C HIS A 116 -15.71 -1.53 6.04
N GLU A 117 -16.21 -2.66 5.56
CA GLU A 117 -17.50 -2.67 4.87
C GLU A 117 -18.64 -2.24 5.81
N GLN A 118 -18.63 -2.71 7.05
CA GLN A 118 -19.65 -2.36 8.03
C GLN A 118 -19.67 -0.86 8.35
N ILE A 119 -18.52 -0.20 8.53
CA ILE A 119 -18.51 1.25 8.82
C ILE A 119 -19.11 2.07 7.67
N LEU A 120 -18.93 1.64 6.42
CA LEU A 120 -19.55 2.29 5.27
C LEU A 120 -21.07 2.06 5.25
N ARG A 121 -21.53 0.85 5.59
CA ARG A 121 -22.96 0.52 5.68
C ARG A 121 -23.66 1.31 6.79
N ASP A 122 -23.03 1.42 7.95
CA ASP A 122 -23.58 2.15 9.10
C ASP A 122 -23.65 3.67 8.88
N ASN A 123 -22.92 4.18 7.89
CA ASN A 123 -22.83 5.60 7.57
C ASN A 123 -23.24 5.90 6.12
N ALA A 124 -24.08 5.06 5.51
CA ALA A 124 -24.47 5.19 4.11
C ALA A 124 -25.12 6.54 3.78
N ASP A 125 -25.80 7.17 4.75
CA ASP A 125 -26.41 8.49 4.66
C ASP A 125 -25.38 9.63 4.49
N LYS A 126 -24.11 9.39 4.83
CA LYS A 126 -23.02 10.37 4.75
C LYS A 126 -22.24 10.30 3.43
N LEU A 127 -22.58 9.37 2.54
CA LEU A 127 -21.86 9.12 1.29
C LEU A 127 -22.55 9.85 0.14
N TYR A 128 -21.88 10.84 -0.45
CA TYR A 128 -22.42 11.65 -1.54
C TYR A 128 -21.36 12.06 -2.57
N ASP A 129 -21.81 12.27 -3.81
CA ASP A 129 -20.97 12.70 -4.94
C ASP A 129 -20.74 14.22 -4.96
N ASP A 130 -20.02 14.70 -5.97
CA ASP A 130 -19.75 16.13 -6.16
C ASP A 130 -21.00 17.01 -6.32
N ASN A 131 -22.10 16.43 -6.78
CA ASN A 131 -23.40 17.10 -6.93
C ASN A 131 -24.28 16.95 -5.69
N LYS A 132 -23.74 16.39 -4.59
CA LYS A 132 -24.46 16.06 -3.35
C LYS A 132 -25.55 15.00 -3.51
N ASN A 133 -25.49 14.19 -4.57
CA ASN A 133 -26.37 13.04 -4.69
C ASN A 133 -25.84 11.89 -3.82
N PRO A 134 -26.70 11.14 -3.12
CA PRO A 134 -26.29 9.96 -2.36
C PRO A 134 -25.58 8.92 -3.24
N ILE A 135 -24.51 8.33 -2.72
CA ILE A 135 -23.78 7.21 -3.35
C ILE A 135 -24.08 5.91 -2.59
N LYS A 136 -24.30 4.81 -3.33
CA LYS A 136 -24.49 3.49 -2.73
C LYS A 136 -23.17 2.94 -2.21
N VAL A 137 -23.20 2.28 -1.05
CA VAL A 137 -22.01 1.65 -0.44
C VAL A 137 -21.30 0.70 -1.39
N GLU A 138 -22.06 -0.06 -2.19
CA GLU A 138 -21.52 -0.99 -3.18
C GLU A 138 -20.67 -0.29 -4.24
N GLN A 139 -21.05 0.93 -4.64
CA GLN A 139 -20.28 1.73 -5.58
C GLN A 139 -18.97 2.20 -4.95
N VAL A 140 -18.99 2.57 -3.66
CA VAL A 140 -17.77 2.95 -2.92
C VAL A 140 -16.82 1.78 -2.80
N LEU A 141 -17.31 0.62 -2.36
CA LEU A 141 -16.51 -0.61 -2.26
C LEU A 141 -15.92 -1.00 -3.62
N GLN A 142 -16.70 -0.90 -4.69
CA GLN A 142 -16.22 -1.17 -6.05
C GLN A 142 -15.09 -0.22 -6.45
N GLN A 143 -15.19 1.08 -6.14
CA GLN A 143 -14.12 2.05 -6.43
C GLN A 143 -12.85 1.80 -5.63
N MET A 144 -12.99 1.46 -4.34
CA MET A 144 -11.85 1.16 -3.47
C MET A 144 -11.15 -0.14 -3.87
N ARG A 145 -11.90 -1.16 -4.27
CA ARG A 145 -11.40 -2.49 -4.67
C ARG A 145 -10.99 -2.56 -6.14
N GLN A 146 -11.21 -1.50 -6.92
CA GLN A 146 -10.76 -1.43 -8.31
C GLN A 146 -9.23 -1.52 -8.36
N GLN A 147 -8.71 -2.37 -9.24
CA GLN A 147 -7.28 -2.45 -9.51
C GLN A 147 -6.77 -1.11 -10.07
N ARG A 148 -5.69 -0.58 -9.49
CA ARG A 148 -5.09 0.70 -9.87
C ARG A 148 -3.60 0.59 -10.05
N THR A 149 -3.07 1.50 -10.87
CA THR A 149 -1.63 1.74 -11.00
C THR A 149 -1.36 3.19 -10.61
N LEU A 150 -0.58 3.39 -9.56
CA LEU A 150 -0.27 4.71 -9.00
C LEU A 150 1.22 5.02 -9.14
N GLN A 151 1.51 6.20 -9.68
CA GLN A 151 2.79 6.86 -9.56
C GLN A 151 2.79 7.69 -8.27
N VAL A 152 3.64 7.29 -7.33
CA VAL A 152 3.76 7.92 -6.02
C VAL A 152 4.91 8.92 -6.01
N GLY A 153 4.65 10.12 -5.51
CA GLY A 153 5.65 11.18 -5.35
C GLY A 153 5.66 11.82 -3.97
N LEU A 154 6.62 12.71 -3.75
CA LEU A 154 6.72 13.51 -2.53
C LEU A 154 6.28 14.95 -2.81
N VAL A 155 5.30 15.43 -2.06
CA VAL A 155 4.78 16.79 -2.20
C VAL A 155 5.68 17.78 -1.47
N TYR A 156 6.00 18.88 -2.16
CA TYR A 156 6.70 20.01 -1.59
C TYR A 156 5.72 20.94 -0.87
N ALA A 157 5.73 20.91 0.46
CA ALA A 157 4.79 21.68 1.29
C ALA A 157 5.02 23.21 1.27
N GLY A 158 6.14 23.68 0.71
CA GLY A 158 6.48 25.12 0.71
C GLY A 158 5.51 25.99 -0.09
N ASN A 159 4.64 25.39 -0.93
CA ASN A 159 3.57 26.10 -1.64
C ASN A 159 2.20 26.04 -0.94
N GLY A 160 2.14 25.52 0.29
CA GLY A 160 0.88 25.34 1.02
C GLY A 160 0.04 24.14 0.55
N VAL A 161 0.61 23.25 -0.27
CA VAL A 161 -0.03 22.02 -0.73
C VAL A 161 0.52 20.84 0.07
N LEU A 162 -0.37 20.03 0.64
CA LEU A 162 0.03 18.89 1.50
C LEU A 162 -0.15 17.52 0.83
N GLY A 163 -0.99 17.44 -0.20
CA GLY A 163 -1.27 16.23 -0.94
C GLY A 163 -1.58 16.52 -2.41
N LEU A 164 -1.39 15.51 -3.26
CA LEU A 164 -1.70 15.54 -4.69
C LEU A 164 -2.18 14.15 -5.13
N GLY A 165 -3.49 14.02 -5.32
CA GLY A 165 -4.16 12.81 -5.80
C GLY A 165 -4.99 13.07 -7.05
N GLY A 166 -5.10 12.05 -7.90
CA GLY A 166 -6.00 12.08 -9.05
C GLY A 166 -5.52 11.20 -10.20
N GLY A 167 -6.46 10.45 -10.79
CA GLY A 167 -6.13 9.50 -11.85
C GLY A 167 -5.11 8.46 -11.35
N SER A 168 -3.92 8.45 -11.96
CA SER A 168 -2.81 7.57 -11.59
C SER A 168 -1.75 8.26 -10.70
N THR A 169 -2.00 9.45 -10.18
CA THR A 169 -1.05 10.20 -9.35
C THR A 169 -1.47 10.12 -7.89
N PHE A 170 -0.49 9.89 -7.01
CA PHE A 170 -0.67 10.00 -5.57
C PHE A 170 0.58 10.61 -4.91
N GLY A 171 0.40 11.54 -4.00
CA GLY A 171 1.50 12.17 -3.29
C GLY A 171 1.03 12.80 -2.01
N ALA A 172 1.90 12.75 -1.01
CA ALA A 172 1.71 13.49 0.23
C ALA A 172 3.04 14.12 0.64
N TYR A 173 2.97 15.12 1.52
CA TYR A 173 4.15 15.72 2.12
C TYR A 173 4.77 14.79 3.18
N GLN A 174 6.04 15.05 3.52
CA GLN A 174 6.85 14.14 4.36
C GLN A 174 6.17 13.73 5.68
N GLN A 175 5.59 14.67 6.42
CA GLN A 175 5.03 14.34 7.73
C GLN A 175 3.78 13.47 7.58
N ALA A 176 2.93 13.65 6.56
CA ALA A 176 1.83 12.71 6.35
C ALA A 176 2.31 11.27 6.20
N TRP A 177 3.38 11.05 5.43
CA TRP A 177 4.00 9.73 5.29
C TRP A 177 4.52 9.16 6.61
N PHE A 178 5.00 10.00 7.51
CA PHE A 178 5.57 9.50 8.76
C PHE A 178 4.54 9.31 9.85
N GLU A 179 3.39 9.98 9.77
CA GLU A 179 2.45 10.11 10.88
C GLU A 179 1.11 9.39 10.71
N HIS A 180 0.84 8.82 9.53
CA HIS A 180 -0.42 8.11 9.24
C HIS A 180 -0.72 6.93 10.17
N TYR A 181 0.24 6.50 11.00
CA TYR A 181 0.02 5.43 11.98
C TYR A 181 -0.83 5.88 13.17
N TRP A 182 -0.78 7.13 13.61
CA TRP A 182 -1.53 7.60 14.80
C TRP A 182 -2.21 8.96 14.63
N ASN A 183 -1.92 9.68 13.56
CA ASN A 183 -2.43 11.03 13.36
C ASN A 183 -3.59 11.01 12.35
N ALA A 184 -4.83 11.10 12.85
CA ALA A 184 -6.02 11.14 12.01
C ALA A 184 -6.05 12.34 11.04
N TYR A 185 -5.32 13.42 11.34
CA TYR A 185 -5.14 14.54 10.41
C TYR A 185 -4.24 14.15 9.23
N SER A 186 -3.13 13.45 9.49
CA SER A 186 -2.27 12.91 8.43
C SER A 186 -3.01 11.88 7.58
N CYS A 187 -3.81 11.01 8.22
CA CYS A 187 -4.68 10.08 7.50
C CYS A 187 -5.74 10.80 6.66
N ASN A 188 -6.35 11.88 7.16
CA ASN A 188 -7.29 12.69 6.38
C ASN A 188 -6.65 13.12 5.07
N ILE A 189 -5.42 13.67 5.10
CA ILE A 189 -4.70 14.04 3.87
C ILE A 189 -4.54 12.83 2.93
N MET A 190 -4.13 11.66 3.44
CA MET A 190 -4.00 10.47 2.60
C MET A 190 -5.33 10.05 1.97
N PHE A 191 -6.41 10.02 2.77
CA PHE A 191 -7.73 9.61 2.29
C PHE A 191 -8.36 10.65 1.37
N HIS A 192 -8.13 11.93 1.60
CA HIS A 192 -8.52 13.01 0.70
C HIS A 192 -7.95 12.77 -0.71
N GLU A 193 -6.65 12.53 -0.80
CA GLU A 193 -6.02 12.24 -2.09
C GLU A 193 -6.50 10.91 -2.70
N LEU A 194 -6.80 9.91 -1.87
CA LEU A 194 -7.44 8.67 -2.35
C LEU A 194 -8.86 8.93 -2.89
N GLY A 195 -9.60 9.88 -2.32
CA GLY A 195 -10.87 10.36 -2.84
C GLY A 195 -10.75 10.86 -4.28
N HIS A 196 -9.70 11.66 -4.54
CA HIS A 196 -9.37 12.10 -5.90
C HIS A 196 -8.95 10.96 -6.82
N VAL A 197 -8.16 10.01 -6.33
CA VAL A 197 -7.80 8.80 -7.10
C VAL A 197 -9.05 8.01 -7.49
N MET A 198 -10.07 7.96 -6.64
CA MET A 198 -11.37 7.33 -6.94
C MET A 198 -12.27 8.17 -7.87
N GLY A 199 -11.82 9.33 -8.31
CA GLY A 199 -12.54 10.18 -9.28
C GLY A 199 -13.51 11.17 -8.65
N TYR A 200 -13.45 11.37 -7.33
CA TYR A 200 -14.30 12.33 -6.64
C TYR A 200 -13.61 13.69 -6.49
N GLY A 201 -14.36 14.77 -6.66
CA GLY A 201 -13.87 16.13 -6.46
C GLY A 201 -14.08 16.64 -5.03
N HIS A 202 -13.70 17.90 -4.81
CA HIS A 202 -13.75 18.61 -3.52
C HIS A 202 -15.15 18.77 -2.93
N SER A 203 -16.20 18.60 -3.74
CA SER A 203 -17.59 18.74 -3.28
C SER A 203 -18.17 17.43 -2.79
N SER A 204 -17.47 16.31 -2.93
CA SER A 204 -17.93 14.98 -2.52
C SER A 204 -17.70 14.68 -1.04
N ALA A 205 -18.22 13.54 -0.56
CA ALA A 205 -17.92 13.04 0.77
C ALA A 205 -16.47 12.53 0.92
N PHE A 206 -15.80 12.25 -0.20
CA PHE A 206 -14.55 11.48 -0.28
C PHE A 206 -13.30 12.35 -0.19
N THR A 207 -13.45 13.67 -0.20
CA THR A 207 -12.35 14.64 -0.17
C THR A 207 -12.50 15.56 1.04
N TYR A 208 -13.24 16.66 0.94
CA TYR A 208 -13.60 17.54 2.07
C TYR A 208 -14.95 17.13 2.66
N GLY A 209 -15.04 15.89 3.12
CA GLY A 209 -16.30 15.33 3.60
C GLY A 209 -16.15 14.16 4.56
N PRO A 210 -17.27 13.64 5.08
CA PRO A 210 -17.25 12.69 6.19
C PRO A 210 -16.46 11.41 5.91
N TRP A 211 -16.43 10.93 4.67
CA TRP A 211 -15.70 9.70 4.35
C TRP A 211 -14.20 9.87 4.63
N ALA A 212 -13.56 10.94 4.13
CA ALA A 212 -12.13 11.16 4.35
C ALA A 212 -11.82 11.70 5.76
N GLU A 213 -12.63 12.66 6.23
CA GLU A 213 -12.32 13.46 7.42
C GLU A 213 -12.78 12.82 8.74
N GLN A 214 -13.71 11.85 8.69
CA GLN A 214 -14.33 11.28 9.89
C GLN A 214 -14.40 9.76 9.89
N LEU A 215 -14.59 9.11 8.74
CA LEU A 215 -14.74 7.66 8.66
C LEU A 215 -13.38 6.99 8.46
N MET A 216 -12.77 7.17 7.28
CA MET A 216 -11.59 6.42 6.87
C MET A 216 -10.35 6.76 7.70
N ASN A 217 -10.13 8.03 7.99
CA ASN A 217 -8.99 8.47 8.79
C ASN A 217 -9.02 7.88 10.21
N ASN A 218 -10.18 7.94 10.87
CA ASN A 218 -10.36 7.41 12.21
C ASN A 218 -10.36 5.89 12.20
N PHE A 219 -11.02 5.25 11.24
CA PHE A 219 -11.02 3.80 11.11
C PHE A 219 -9.60 3.26 10.96
N TYR A 220 -8.78 3.88 10.11
CA TYR A 220 -7.39 3.48 9.89
C TYR A 220 -6.57 3.54 11.18
N VAL A 221 -6.61 4.67 11.89
CA VAL A 221 -5.84 4.85 13.13
C VAL A 221 -6.33 3.94 14.25
N GLN A 222 -7.65 3.82 14.43
CA GLN A 222 -8.25 3.03 15.52
C GLN A 222 -8.07 1.53 15.33
N ASN A 223 -7.95 1.06 14.09
CA ASN A 223 -7.78 -0.36 13.76
C ASN A 223 -6.35 -0.74 13.38
N LEU A 224 -5.38 0.16 13.52
CA LEU A 224 -3.99 -0.05 13.08
C LEU A 224 -3.39 -1.38 13.60
N SER A 225 -3.69 -1.76 14.85
CA SER A 225 -3.22 -3.03 15.45
C SER A 225 -3.63 -4.29 14.68
N GLN A 226 -4.68 -4.21 13.86
CA GLN A 226 -5.17 -5.31 13.03
C GLN A 226 -4.43 -5.40 11.69
N PHE A 227 -3.82 -4.32 11.22
CA PHE A 227 -3.23 -4.22 9.88
C PHE A 227 -1.87 -4.90 9.78
N PRO A 228 -1.38 -5.20 8.55
CA PRO A 228 -0.06 -5.80 8.34
C PRO A 228 1.07 -5.01 9.01
N ILE A 229 1.03 -3.68 8.90
CA ILE A 229 2.07 -2.80 9.42
C ILE A 229 1.47 -1.92 10.51
N ASP A 230 1.53 -2.42 11.73
CA ASP A 230 0.84 -1.86 12.90
C ASP A 230 1.69 -0.87 13.73
N SER A 231 2.92 -0.57 13.29
CA SER A 231 3.82 0.29 14.04
C SER A 231 4.79 1.04 13.13
N TYR A 232 4.93 2.34 13.39
CA TYR A 232 5.97 3.16 12.75
C TYR A 232 7.40 2.75 13.11
N LYS A 233 7.56 1.97 14.20
CA LYS A 233 8.86 1.51 14.67
C LYS A 233 9.56 0.57 13.68
N TYR A 234 8.82 -0.09 12.78
CA TYR A 234 9.42 -0.96 11.77
C TYR A 234 10.27 -0.19 10.75
N LEU A 235 9.84 1.02 10.39
CA LEU A 235 10.54 1.86 9.42
C LEU A 235 11.40 2.94 10.09
N ASP A 236 10.97 3.42 11.26
CA ASP A 236 11.63 4.47 12.06
C ASP A 236 12.03 5.70 11.22
N SER A 237 11.19 6.08 10.26
CA SER A 237 11.51 7.11 9.26
C SER A 237 11.77 8.48 9.86
N ARG A 238 11.22 8.77 11.04
CA ARG A 238 11.46 10.01 11.80
C ARG A 238 12.92 10.18 12.21
N ASN A 239 13.61 9.10 12.53
CA ASN A 239 15.02 9.08 12.90
C ASN A 239 15.94 8.74 11.72
N ASN A 240 15.38 8.52 10.53
CA ASN A 240 16.16 8.20 9.36
C ASN A 240 16.99 9.41 8.90
N PRO A 241 18.32 9.29 8.72
CA PRO A 241 19.18 10.40 8.35
C PRO A 241 18.93 10.93 6.92
N HIS A 242 18.21 10.18 6.08
CA HIS A 242 17.88 10.55 4.70
C HIS A 242 16.53 11.25 4.58
N ARG A 243 15.82 11.57 5.67
CA ARG A 243 14.65 12.46 5.58
C ARG A 243 15.05 13.88 5.19
N TYR A 244 14.12 14.64 4.63
CA TYR A 244 14.27 16.08 4.46
C TYR A 244 14.19 16.78 5.83
N LYS A 245 15.01 17.82 5.98
CA LYS A 245 15.13 18.60 7.21
C LYS A 245 14.05 19.67 7.28
#